data_AF-A0A1C6J831-F1
#
_entry.id   AF-A0A1C6J831-F1
#
_cell.length_a   1.000
_cell.length_b   1.000
_cell.length_c   1.000
_cell.angle_alpha   90.00
_cell.angle_beta   90.00
_cell.angle_gamma   90.00
#
_symmetry.space_group_name_H-M   'P 1'
#
loop_
_entity.id
_entity.type
_entity.pdbx_description
1 polymer ?
#
loop_
_entity_poly.entity_id
_entity_poly.type
_entity_poly.pdbx_seq_one_letter_code
_entity_poly.pdbx_strand_id
1 'polypeptide(L)'
;MILTCDKARWYEDSEGFWAAFRTRDRASAAKIAEQMDGAWVVEARKQHRRRSLDANAYLWVLLDKLAAALGQTKEELYRGFIREIGVFRDFHLAPEEAATFEVAWSRLGTGWVTEQVDYTRDGEQVVIRAYYGSSQYNAKQMTRLIRSVVEECKAQGIETMTPEELAALMSRCGDK
;
A
#
# COMPACT_ATOMS: atom_id res chain seq x y z
N MET A 1 -1.66 9.42 24.19
CA MET A 1 -1.27 8.03 24.57
C MET A 1 -2.33 7.10 24.00
N ILE A 2 -1.98 5.91 23.50
CA ILE A 2 -2.96 4.97 22.92
C ILE A 2 -3.03 3.75 23.83
N LEU A 3 -4.21 3.48 24.38
CA LEU A 3 -4.49 2.28 25.17
C LEU A 3 -5.17 1.24 24.26
N THR A 4 -4.66 0.02 24.23
CA THR A 4 -5.33 -1.09 23.52
C THR A 4 -6.19 -1.89 24.49
N CYS A 5 -7.42 -2.16 24.07
CA CYS A 5 -8.44 -2.78 24.91
C CYS A 5 -9.21 -3.85 24.13
N ASP A 6 -9.63 -4.91 24.82
CA ASP A 6 -10.32 -6.03 24.18
C ASP A 6 -11.70 -6.36 24.78
N LYS A 7 -12.05 -5.74 25.91
CA LYS A 7 -13.38 -5.76 26.52
C LYS A 7 -13.70 -4.42 27.15
N ALA A 8 -14.98 -4.11 27.28
CA ALA A 8 -15.45 -2.95 28.02
C ALA A 8 -16.59 -3.36 28.97
N ARG A 9 -16.74 -2.62 30.06
CA ARG A 9 -17.90 -2.64 30.94
C ARG A 9 -18.21 -1.21 31.38
N TRP A 10 -19.41 -0.99 31.88
CA TRP A 10 -19.79 0.26 32.51
C TRP A 10 -20.25 0.00 33.94
N TYR A 11 -20.15 1.03 34.78
CA TYR A 11 -20.70 1.03 36.13
C TYR A 11 -21.04 2.46 36.55
N GLU A 12 -21.84 2.60 37.60
CA GLU A 12 -22.27 3.87 38.16
C GLU A 12 -21.96 3.90 39.66
N ASP A 13 -21.51 5.04 40.14
CA ASP A 13 -21.31 5.33 41.57
C ASP A 13 -21.79 6.75 41.91
N SER A 14 -21.52 7.23 43.13
CA SER A 14 -21.94 8.56 43.58
C SER A 14 -21.35 9.72 42.79
N GLU A 15 -20.28 9.48 42.02
CA GLU A 15 -19.61 10.50 41.20
C GLU A 15 -20.12 10.48 39.74
N GLY A 16 -20.81 9.42 39.33
CA GLY A 16 -21.51 9.34 38.05
C GLY A 16 -21.28 8.03 37.29
N PHE A 17 -21.28 8.10 35.96
CA PHE A 17 -21.18 6.95 35.06
C PHE A 17 -19.77 6.78 34.52
N TRP A 18 -19.26 5.55 34.60
CA TRP A 18 -17.91 5.20 34.18
C TRP A 18 -17.92 4.20 33.02
N ALA A 19 -17.06 4.44 32.02
CA ALA A 19 -16.74 3.48 30.98
C ALA A 19 -15.35 2.88 31.25
N ALA A 20 -15.30 1.59 31.58
CA ALA A 20 -14.06 0.88 31.92
C ALA A 20 -13.65 -0.08 30.79
N PHE A 21 -12.41 0.08 30.32
CA PHE A 21 -11.84 -0.74 29.27
C PHE A 21 -10.78 -1.70 29.83
N ARG A 22 -10.89 -2.99 29.50
CA ARG A 22 -9.90 -4.00 29.88
C ARG A 22 -8.68 -3.87 28.99
N THR A 23 -7.52 -3.62 29.60
CA THR A 23 -6.22 -3.59 28.93
C THR A 23 -5.22 -4.50 29.64
N ARG A 24 -4.15 -4.88 28.93
CA ARG A 24 -2.98 -5.55 29.53
C ARG A 24 -1.87 -4.57 29.89
N ASP A 25 -1.95 -3.32 29.42
CA ASP A 25 -0.96 -2.29 29.68
C ASP A 25 -1.34 -1.50 30.95
N ARG A 26 -0.95 -2.06 32.09
CA ARG A 26 -1.19 -1.46 33.42
C ARG A 26 -0.55 -0.09 33.56
N ALA A 27 0.68 0.07 33.07
CA ALA A 27 1.46 1.29 33.26
C ALA A 27 0.81 2.48 32.53
N SER A 28 0.41 2.27 31.27
CA SER A 28 -0.28 3.32 30.50
C SER A 28 -1.67 3.63 31.07
N ALA A 29 -2.42 2.64 31.55
CA ALA A 29 -3.73 2.85 32.15
C ALA A 29 -3.66 3.70 33.42
N ALA A 30 -2.74 3.37 34.34
CA ALA A 30 -2.53 4.13 35.57
C ALA A 30 -2.13 5.58 35.27
N LYS A 31 -1.17 5.76 34.37
CA LYS A 31 -0.69 7.09 33.97
C LYS A 31 -1.79 7.95 33.34
N ILE A 32 -2.67 7.39 32.51
CA ILE A 32 -3.79 8.13 31.94
C ILE A 32 -4.75 8.57 33.05
N ALA A 33 -5.13 7.65 33.95
CA ALA A 33 -6.07 7.96 35.03
C ALA A 33 -5.53 9.06 35.96
N GLU A 34 -4.25 9.02 36.34
CA GLU A 34 -3.60 10.02 37.19
C GLU A 34 -3.47 11.41 36.52
N GLN A 35 -3.44 11.46 35.18
CA GLN A 35 -3.32 12.71 34.43
C GLN A 35 -4.67 13.37 34.15
N MET A 36 -5.77 12.63 34.29
CA MET A 36 -7.12 13.12 33.98
C MET A 36 -7.72 13.91 35.14
N ASP A 37 -7.20 15.12 35.35
CA ASP A 37 -7.82 16.15 36.18
C ASP A 37 -8.39 17.26 35.26
N GLY A 38 -9.70 17.53 35.35
CA GLY A 38 -10.41 18.49 34.49
C GLY A 38 -11.11 17.89 33.25
N ALA A 39 -11.35 18.72 32.23
CA ALA A 39 -12.15 18.36 31.06
C ALA A 39 -11.33 17.61 29.99
N TRP A 40 -11.72 16.37 29.67
CA TRP A 40 -11.05 15.51 28.69
C TRP A 40 -12.01 15.02 27.62
N VAL A 41 -11.47 14.79 26.41
CA VAL A 41 -12.18 14.12 25.31
C VAL A 41 -11.53 12.76 25.07
N VAL A 42 -12.34 11.70 25.07
CA VAL A 42 -11.88 10.33 24.82
C VAL A 42 -12.42 9.87 23.47
N GLU A 43 -11.53 9.45 22.58
CA GLU A 43 -11.90 8.85 21.30
C GLU A 43 -11.61 7.35 21.30
N ALA A 44 -12.66 6.54 21.17
CA ALA A 44 -12.54 5.10 21.02
C ALA A 44 -12.65 4.72 19.54
N ARG A 45 -11.61 4.08 18.99
CA ARG A 45 -11.62 3.53 17.63
C ARG A 45 -11.55 2.01 17.69
N LYS A 46 -12.30 1.33 16.81
CA LYS A 46 -12.20 -0.12 16.65
C LYS A 46 -10.79 -0.43 16.14
N GLN A 47 -10.01 -1.18 16.92
CA GLN A 47 -8.73 -1.67 16.45
C GLN A 47 -8.99 -2.73 15.37
N HIS A 48 -8.93 -2.32 14.11
CA HIS A 48 -8.72 -3.27 13.03
C HIS A 48 -7.38 -3.94 13.31
N ARG A 49 -7.27 -5.27 13.09
CA ARG A 49 -5.95 -5.94 13.08
C ARG A 49 -5.00 -5.01 12.33
N ARG A 50 -3.83 -4.68 12.92
CA ARG A 50 -2.70 -4.11 12.17
C ARG A 50 -2.75 -4.83 10.84
N ARG A 51 -3.05 -4.10 9.75
CA ARG A 51 -3.34 -4.69 8.44
C ARG A 51 -2.37 -5.85 8.28
N SER A 52 -2.90 -7.07 8.27
CA SER A 52 -2.15 -8.22 7.77
C SER A 52 -1.43 -7.73 6.53
N LEU A 53 -0.10 -7.89 6.46
CA LEU A 53 0.78 -7.47 5.36
C LEU A 53 -0.09 -7.19 4.13
N ASP A 54 -0.46 -5.94 3.84
CA ASP A 54 -1.42 -5.73 2.77
C ASP A 54 -0.74 -6.09 1.44
N ALA A 55 -1.53 -6.31 0.38
CA ALA A 55 -1.00 -6.76 -0.91
C ALA A 55 0.20 -5.88 -1.36
N ASN A 56 0.17 -4.58 -1.07
CA ASN A 56 1.28 -3.67 -1.34
C ASN A 56 2.49 -3.93 -0.43
N ALA A 57 2.30 -4.07 0.88
CA ALA A 57 3.40 -4.41 1.77
C ALA A 57 4.08 -5.75 1.39
N TYR A 58 3.29 -6.75 0.97
CA TYR A 58 3.84 -8.00 0.46
C TYR A 58 4.64 -7.83 -0.82
N LEU A 59 4.10 -7.06 -1.78
CA LEU A 59 4.80 -6.73 -3.02
C LEU A 59 6.18 -6.12 -2.74
N TRP A 60 6.25 -5.14 -1.84
CA TRP A 60 7.53 -4.50 -1.50
C TRP A 60 8.53 -5.47 -0.85
N VAL A 61 8.07 -6.37 0.01
CA VAL A 61 8.92 -7.41 0.60
C VAL A 61 9.50 -8.34 -0.48
N LEU A 62 8.69 -8.74 -1.47
CA LEU A 62 9.19 -9.57 -2.58
C LEU A 62 10.19 -8.81 -3.44
N LEU A 63 9.92 -7.54 -3.75
CA LEU A 63 10.82 -6.71 -4.53
C LEU A 63 12.15 -6.46 -3.80
N ASP A 64 12.15 -6.28 -2.48
CA ASP A 64 13.37 -6.17 -1.66
C ASP A 64 14.22 -7.45 -1.77
N LYS A 65 13.58 -8.64 -1.69
CA LYS A 65 14.29 -9.92 -1.84
C LYS A 65 14.85 -10.09 -3.25
N LEU A 66 14.05 -9.76 -4.26
CA LEU A 66 14.44 -9.90 -5.67
C LEU A 66 15.55 -8.92 -6.05
N ALA A 67 15.49 -7.68 -5.54
CA ALA A 67 16.54 -6.68 -5.65
C ALA A 67 17.89 -7.20 -5.15
N ALA A 68 17.89 -7.83 -3.97
CA ALA A 68 19.10 -8.44 -3.41
C ALA A 68 19.66 -9.59 -4.26
N ALA A 69 18.79 -10.38 -4.90
CA ALA A 69 19.21 -11.49 -5.76
C ALA A 69 19.75 -11.03 -7.12
N LEU A 70 19.16 -9.99 -7.71
CA LEU A 70 19.48 -9.51 -9.07
C LEU A 70 20.50 -8.36 -9.09
N GLY A 71 20.85 -7.78 -7.93
CA GLY A 71 21.74 -6.62 -7.86
C GLY A 71 21.12 -5.34 -8.43
N GLN A 72 19.80 -5.21 -8.37
CA GLN A 72 19.04 -4.05 -8.84
C GLN A 72 18.33 -3.38 -7.66
N THR A 73 17.83 -2.16 -7.83
CA THR A 73 16.97 -1.55 -6.81
C THR A 73 15.54 -2.09 -6.91
N LYS A 74 14.83 -2.15 -5.78
CA LYS A 74 13.42 -2.56 -5.78
C LYS A 74 12.53 -1.60 -6.57
N GLU A 75 12.89 -0.32 -6.63
CA GLU A 75 12.17 0.69 -7.40
C GLU A 75 12.35 0.48 -8.91
N GLU A 76 13.54 0.08 -9.38
CA GLU A 76 13.76 -0.30 -10.78
C GLU A 76 12.97 -1.55 -11.15
N LEU A 77 13.04 -2.59 -10.33
CA LEU A 77 12.26 -3.82 -10.52
C LEU A 77 10.76 -3.51 -10.55
N TYR A 78 10.27 -2.73 -9.57
CA TYR A 78 8.87 -2.33 -9.51
C TYR A 78 8.42 -1.62 -10.79
N ARG A 79 9.20 -0.64 -11.28
CA ARG A 79 8.89 0.05 -12.54
C ARG A 79 8.93 -0.89 -13.74
N GLY A 80 9.85 -1.87 -13.76
CA GLY A 80 9.90 -2.93 -14.76
C GLY A 80 8.59 -3.71 -14.82
N PHE A 81 8.13 -4.24 -13.68
CA PHE A 81 6.86 -4.96 -13.60
C PHE A 81 5.66 -4.07 -14.00
N ILE A 82 5.66 -2.79 -13.62
CA ILE A 82 4.59 -1.87 -14.03
C ILE A 82 4.58 -1.66 -15.55
N ARG A 83 5.74 -1.58 -16.22
CA ARG A 83 5.77 -1.47 -17.69
C ARG A 83 5.27 -2.75 -18.38
N GLU A 84 5.56 -3.91 -17.81
CA GLU A 84 5.22 -5.19 -18.42
C GLU A 84 3.71 -5.51 -18.34
N ILE A 85 3.09 -5.27 -17.19
CA ILE A 85 1.72 -5.72 -16.91
C ILE A 85 0.78 -4.62 -16.40
N GLY A 86 1.31 -3.41 -16.24
CA GLY A 86 0.56 -2.30 -15.70
C GLY A 86 -0.48 -1.75 -16.67
N VAL A 87 -1.48 -1.11 -16.09
CA VAL A 87 -2.49 -0.38 -16.87
C VAL A 87 -1.85 0.92 -17.35
N PHE A 88 -2.07 1.25 -18.61
CA PHE A 88 -1.59 2.50 -19.19
C PHE A 88 -2.66 3.21 -20.00
N ARG A 89 -2.36 4.45 -20.36
CA ARG A 89 -3.07 5.23 -21.37
C ARG A 89 -2.04 5.93 -22.24
N ASP A 90 -2.30 5.95 -23.54
CA ASP A 90 -1.46 6.65 -24.50
C ASP A 90 -1.96 8.09 -24.68
N PHE A 91 -1.01 9.02 -24.74
CA PHE A 91 -1.23 10.46 -24.93
C PHE A 91 -0.41 10.93 -26.12
N HIS A 92 -0.98 11.83 -26.93
CA HIS A 92 -0.27 12.46 -28.04
C HIS A 92 0.03 13.89 -27.66
N LEU A 93 1.31 14.24 -27.57
CA LEU A 93 1.78 15.51 -27.04
C LEU A 93 2.89 16.06 -27.94
N ALA A 94 3.03 17.38 -27.99
CA ALA A 94 4.25 17.95 -28.56
C ALA A 94 5.48 17.54 -27.70
N PRO A 95 6.69 17.39 -28.26
CA PRO A 95 7.87 16.93 -27.51
C PRO A 95 8.16 17.73 -26.23
N GLU A 96 7.96 19.04 -26.24
CA GLU A 96 8.14 19.92 -25.09
C GLU A 96 7.07 19.72 -24.00
N GLU A 97 5.83 19.45 -24.41
CA GLU A 97 4.72 19.15 -23.50
C GLU A 97 4.90 17.76 -22.86
N ALA A 98 5.40 16.80 -23.65
CA ALA A 98 5.71 15.46 -23.17
C ALA A 98 6.69 15.50 -22.01
N ALA A 99 7.83 16.19 -22.14
CA ALA A 99 8.81 16.30 -21.06
C ALA A 99 8.21 16.87 -19.76
N THR A 100 7.35 17.88 -19.87
CA THR A 100 6.65 18.45 -18.70
C THR A 100 5.65 17.46 -18.11
N PHE A 101 4.92 16.74 -18.96
CA PHE A 101 3.97 15.71 -18.57
C PHE A 101 4.65 14.56 -17.83
N GLU A 102 5.79 14.06 -18.29
CA GLU A 102 6.54 12.98 -17.62
C GLU A 102 6.96 13.37 -16.20
N VAL A 103 7.45 14.60 -16.02
CA VAL A 103 7.82 15.14 -14.71
C VAL A 103 6.58 15.28 -13.81
N ALA A 104 5.46 15.77 -14.35
CA ALA A 104 4.23 15.90 -13.58
C ALA A 104 3.67 14.52 -13.18
N TRP A 105 3.69 13.55 -14.08
CA TRP A 105 3.17 12.20 -13.89
C TRP A 105 3.96 11.44 -12.81
N SER A 106 5.30 11.48 -12.89
CA SER A 106 6.19 10.79 -11.94
C SER A 106 6.06 11.29 -10.49
N ARG A 107 5.58 12.53 -10.27
CA ARG A 107 5.32 13.08 -8.93
C ARG A 107 4.16 12.40 -8.21
N LEU A 108 3.29 11.67 -8.92
CA LEU A 108 2.17 10.93 -8.33
C LEU A 108 2.64 9.67 -7.58
N GLY A 109 3.89 9.23 -7.78
CA GLY A 109 4.53 8.17 -7.01
C GLY A 109 5.40 7.24 -7.86
N THR A 110 6.12 6.32 -7.21
CA THR A 110 7.16 5.47 -7.84
C THR A 110 6.67 4.67 -9.05
N GLY A 111 5.40 4.25 -9.05
CA GLY A 111 4.80 3.42 -10.11
C GLY A 111 4.18 4.21 -11.26
N TRP A 112 4.21 5.54 -11.21
CA TRP A 112 3.68 6.39 -12.27
C TRP A 112 4.80 6.67 -13.28
N VAL A 113 5.00 5.74 -14.20
CA VAL A 113 6.06 5.80 -15.21
C VAL A 113 5.49 6.16 -16.56
N THR A 114 6.29 6.85 -17.37
CA THR A 114 6.01 7.13 -18.78
C THR A 114 7.04 6.46 -19.67
N GLU A 115 6.66 6.25 -20.93
CA GLU A 115 7.52 5.72 -21.98
C GLU A 115 7.06 6.30 -23.32
N GLN A 116 7.97 6.86 -24.11
CA GLN A 116 7.68 7.20 -25.49
C GLN A 116 7.69 5.92 -26.33
N VAL A 117 6.56 5.59 -26.96
CA VAL A 117 6.39 4.33 -27.70
C VAL A 117 6.33 4.54 -29.21
N ASP A 118 5.99 5.74 -29.68
CA ASP A 118 5.88 6.06 -31.11
C ASP A 118 5.86 7.58 -31.36
N TYR A 119 5.63 7.96 -32.61
CA TYR A 119 5.23 9.27 -33.08
C TYR A 119 3.84 9.21 -33.74
N THR A 120 3.13 10.34 -33.79
CA THR A 120 1.91 10.43 -34.60
C THR A 120 2.21 10.27 -36.09
N ARG A 121 1.20 9.97 -36.90
CA ARG A 121 1.36 9.65 -38.33
C ARG A 121 1.98 10.79 -39.15
N ASP A 122 1.76 12.03 -38.73
CA ASP A 122 2.37 13.24 -39.29
C ASP A 122 3.77 13.54 -38.75
N GLY A 123 4.20 12.84 -37.69
CA GLY A 123 5.50 13.01 -37.04
C GLY A 123 5.61 14.24 -36.14
N GLU A 124 4.52 15.00 -35.95
CA GLU A 124 4.55 16.26 -35.21
C GLU A 124 4.47 16.05 -33.69
N GLN A 125 3.83 14.97 -33.24
CA GLN A 125 3.66 14.66 -31.83
C GLN A 125 4.30 13.32 -31.45
N VAL A 126 4.71 13.22 -30.19
CA VAL A 126 5.17 11.97 -29.59
C VAL A 126 3.99 11.24 -28.96
N VAL A 127 4.00 9.91 -29.06
CA VAL A 127 3.04 9.04 -28.36
C VAL A 127 3.67 8.60 -27.06
N ILE A 128 3.21 9.17 -25.96
CA ILE A 128 3.64 8.84 -24.60
C ILE A 128 2.65 7.86 -23.97
N ARG A 129 3.14 6.67 -23.63
CA ARG A 129 2.45 5.70 -22.80
C ARG A 129 2.65 6.04 -21.33
N ALA A 130 1.57 6.38 -20.64
CA ALA A 130 1.58 6.71 -19.23
C ALA A 130 0.97 5.57 -18.41
N TYR A 131 1.78 4.90 -17.60
CA TYR A 131 1.38 3.80 -16.74
C TYR A 131 0.83 4.32 -15.41
N TYR A 132 -0.26 3.74 -14.93
CA TYR A 132 -0.83 4.03 -13.63
C TYR A 132 -0.10 3.23 -12.54
N GLY A 133 0.21 3.90 -11.42
CA GLY A 133 0.81 3.24 -10.25
C GLY A 133 -0.15 2.24 -9.59
N SER A 134 0.41 1.23 -8.90
CA SER A 134 -0.38 0.18 -8.27
C SER A 134 -1.32 0.66 -7.16
N SER A 135 -1.19 1.93 -6.71
CA SER A 135 -2.16 2.58 -5.82
C SER A 135 -3.55 2.74 -6.44
N GLN A 136 -3.66 2.73 -7.77
CA GLN A 136 -4.93 2.82 -8.51
C GLN A 136 -5.48 1.45 -8.92
N TYR A 137 -4.80 0.35 -8.59
CA TYR A 137 -5.17 -0.97 -9.07
C TYR A 137 -6.37 -1.51 -8.30
N ASN A 138 -7.31 -2.10 -9.05
CA ASN A 138 -8.33 -2.96 -8.45
C ASN A 138 -7.71 -4.30 -8.01
N ALA A 139 -8.48 -5.10 -7.25
CA ALA A 139 -7.99 -6.37 -6.70
C ALA A 139 -7.42 -7.31 -7.79
N LYS A 140 -8.06 -7.39 -8.96
CA LYS A 140 -7.62 -8.26 -10.07
C LYS A 140 -6.28 -7.81 -10.65
N GLN A 141 -6.10 -6.50 -10.84
CA GLN A 141 -4.84 -5.91 -11.32
C GLN A 141 -3.73 -6.12 -10.31
N MET A 142 -4.02 -5.89 -9.01
CA MET A 142 -3.04 -6.11 -7.95
C MET A 142 -2.64 -7.60 -7.83
N THR A 143 -3.57 -8.53 -8.03
CA THR A 143 -3.26 -9.97 -8.02
C THR A 143 -2.29 -10.32 -9.14
N ARG A 144 -2.51 -9.79 -10.36
CA ARG A 144 -1.62 -10.04 -11.50
C ARG A 144 -0.21 -9.51 -11.22
N LEU A 145 -0.11 -8.33 -10.62
CA LEU A 145 1.17 -7.75 -10.23
C LEU A 145 1.93 -8.65 -9.26
N ILE A 146 1.31 -9.03 -8.15
CA ILE A 146 1.97 -9.87 -7.15
C ILE A 146 2.32 -11.24 -7.72
N ARG A 147 1.45 -11.85 -8.54
CA ARG A 147 1.73 -13.15 -9.17
C ARG A 147 2.96 -13.08 -10.07
N SER A 148 3.11 -12.03 -10.86
CA SER A 148 4.26 -11.85 -11.75
C SER A 148 5.56 -11.73 -10.94
N VAL A 149 5.54 -10.96 -9.84
CA VAL A 149 6.71 -10.86 -8.94
C VAL A 149 7.00 -12.18 -8.22
N VAL A 150 5.96 -12.93 -7.83
CA VAL A 150 6.12 -14.26 -7.21
C VAL A 150 6.74 -15.26 -8.18
N GLU A 151 6.33 -15.24 -9.45
CA GLU A 151 6.89 -16.11 -10.49
C GLU A 151 8.38 -15.81 -10.71
N GLU A 152 8.75 -14.53 -10.77
CA GLU A 152 10.16 -14.13 -10.87
C GLU A 152 10.95 -14.52 -9.60
N CYS A 153 10.39 -14.30 -8.40
CA CYS A 153 11.02 -14.77 -7.15
C CYS A 153 11.29 -16.28 -7.19
N LYS A 154 10.34 -17.09 -7.66
CA LYS A 154 10.52 -18.53 -7.78
C LYS A 154 11.59 -18.91 -8.79
N ALA A 155 11.68 -18.19 -9.91
CA ALA A 155 12.74 -18.40 -10.91
C ALA A 155 14.14 -18.15 -10.32
N GLN A 156 14.26 -17.19 -9.40
CA GLN A 156 15.49 -16.89 -8.67
C GLN A 156 15.69 -17.74 -7.40
N GLY A 157 14.83 -18.75 -7.14
CA GLY A 157 14.92 -19.61 -5.96
C GLY A 157 14.54 -18.95 -4.63
N ILE A 158 13.81 -17.84 -4.67
CA ILE A 158 13.39 -17.08 -3.49
C ILE A 158 12.07 -17.65 -2.94
N GLU A 159 12.04 -17.93 -1.63
CA GLU A 159 10.83 -18.38 -0.96
C GLU A 159 9.76 -17.28 -0.90
N THR A 160 8.54 -17.66 -1.34
CA THR A 160 7.33 -16.84 -1.34
C THR A 160 6.23 -17.52 -0.52
N MET A 161 5.20 -16.76 -0.14
CA MET A 161 3.97 -17.33 0.45
C MET A 161 3.38 -18.47 -0.40
N THR A 162 2.67 -19.39 0.25
CA THR A 162 1.96 -20.46 -0.47
C THR A 162 0.82 -19.89 -1.32
N PRO A 163 0.33 -20.63 -2.33
CA PRO A 163 -0.84 -20.22 -3.10
C PRO A 163 -2.06 -19.90 -2.23
N GLU A 164 -2.29 -20.66 -1.16
CA GLU A 164 -3.39 -20.47 -0.21
C GLU A 164 -3.23 -19.17 0.59
N GLU A 165 -2.01 -18.89 1.09
CA GLU A 165 -1.68 -17.66 1.80
C GLU A 165 -1.83 -16.43 0.91
N LEU A 166 -1.41 -16.54 -0.35
CA LEU A 166 -1.56 -15.50 -1.36
C LEU A 166 -3.05 -15.25 -1.70
N ALA A 167 -3.86 -16.31 -1.82
CA ALA A 167 -5.29 -16.18 -2.04
C ALA A 167 -5.99 -15.48 -0.86
N ALA A 168 -5.65 -15.86 0.38
CA ALA A 168 -6.14 -15.21 1.59
C ALA A 168 -5.70 -13.74 1.68
N LEU A 169 -4.49 -13.42 1.19
CA LEU A 169 -4.00 -12.05 1.09
C LEU A 169 -4.81 -11.22 0.11
N MET A 170 -5.06 -11.74 -1.11
CA MET A 170 -5.79 -11.01 -2.15
C MET A 170 -7.25 -10.79 -1.80
N SER A 171 -7.91 -11.76 -1.14
CA SER A 171 -9.32 -11.62 -0.72
C SER A 171 -9.53 -10.42 0.19
N ARG A 172 -8.55 -10.08 1.04
CA ARG A 172 -8.62 -8.91 1.95
C ARG A 172 -8.46 -7.57 1.23
N CYS A 173 -8.03 -7.58 -0.03
CA CYS A 173 -7.80 -6.38 -0.82
C CYS A 173 -9.02 -5.95 -1.64
N GLY A 174 -10.03 -6.82 -1.78
CA GLY A 174 -11.26 -6.58 -2.57
C GLY A 174 -12.41 -5.90 -1.83
N ASP A 175 -12.32 -5.76 -0.50
CA ASP A 175 -13.39 -5.19 0.34
C ASP A 175 -13.28 -3.66 0.49
N LYS A 176 -13.08 -2.93 -0.61
CA LYS A 176 -13.13 -1.46 -0.63
C LYS A 176 -14.44 -0.95 -1.18
#